data_AF-A0A1Q6FSS9-F1
#
_entry.id   AF-A0A1Q6FSS9-F1
#
_cell.length_a   1.000
_cell.length_b   1.000
_cell.length_c   1.000
_cell.angle_alpha   90.00
_cell.angle_beta   90.00
_cell.angle_gamma   90.00
#
_symmetry.space_group_name_H-M   'P 1'
#
loop_
_entity.id
_entity.type
_entity.pdbx_description
1 polymer ?
#
loop_
_entity_poly.entity_id
_entity_poly.type
_entity_poly.pdbx_seq_one_letter_code
_entity_poly.pdbx_strand_id
1 'polypeptide(L)'
;MKGLYGVLALLLLTAAGFDASAQSRAETRNYRKAIEKADLEAYDRFLSKYPDSAYGADIAARRDTLLSISPYSEADARGIASAFIPSGQQFRAFARRVDAVDIIHALALPPDSLDCVHIYRLERRPGTAEWTETQSYGVYCAAADGMDSRAFADSTLSYEIRGERFYQLDYILGSSESGARSYVGVCYGPDSDFIGCISFEGEALPPQEGQPYRISGRSNEALAPSMDTPQMRLLAKSIDDNPLLEEIPLPDYLTDISIEWWLDNNPDAQGKASGVKVNILDPQSSLVQGFASAKGIVQSSRYRAVIMDIRGYSVIVAYQKDDGNYVLAWAEPESKNHRTDRLLNDIRFIDPNTLNMHFYHGSRDFSYRLNLASKKVTR
;
A
#
# COMPACT_ATOMS: atom_id res chain seq x y z
N MET A 1 -52.67 -76.64 -5.44
CA MET A 1 -51.97 -75.53 -4.76
C MET A 1 -52.46 -74.24 -5.43
N LYS A 2 -53.38 -73.47 -4.81
CA LYS A 2 -53.09 -72.39 -3.83
C LYS A 2 -52.01 -71.44 -4.39
N GLY A 3 -52.19 -70.15 -4.64
CA GLY A 3 -53.31 -69.23 -4.44
C GLY A 3 -52.79 -67.77 -4.49
N LEU A 4 -53.72 -66.83 -4.70
CA LEU A 4 -53.72 -65.43 -4.25
C LEU A 4 -52.79 -64.37 -4.90
N TYR A 5 -53.35 -63.15 -5.00
CA TYR A 5 -52.83 -61.85 -5.48
C TYR A 5 -52.89 -61.63 -7.01
N GLY A 6 -53.96 -61.13 -7.64
CA GLY A 6 -55.08 -60.34 -7.10
C GLY A 6 -54.69 -58.87 -6.88
N VAL A 7 -54.85 -58.05 -7.92
CA VAL A 7 -55.00 -56.58 -7.88
C VAL A 7 -53.79 -55.78 -7.37
N LEU A 8 -52.87 -55.40 -8.27
CA LEU A 8 -52.08 -54.17 -8.11
C LEU A 8 -51.53 -53.65 -9.46
N ALA A 9 -52.33 -53.78 -10.52
CA ALA A 9 -52.27 -52.82 -11.62
C ALA A 9 -53.26 -51.71 -11.25
N LEU A 10 -52.87 -50.45 -11.43
CA LEU A 10 -53.70 -49.24 -11.25
C LEU A 10 -53.71 -48.55 -9.87
N LEU A 11 -52.54 -48.36 -9.23
CA LEU A 11 -52.38 -47.37 -8.15
C LEU A 11 -50.87 -47.16 -7.89
N LEU A 12 -50.26 -46.22 -8.62
CA LEU A 12 -48.99 -45.52 -8.30
C LEU A 12 -48.53 -44.59 -9.45
N LEU A 13 -49.43 -44.21 -10.37
CA LEU A 13 -49.21 -43.21 -11.42
C LEU A 13 -49.93 -41.87 -11.13
N THR A 14 -50.38 -41.66 -9.89
CA THR A 14 -51.12 -40.46 -9.47
C THR A 14 -50.79 -40.07 -8.03
N ALA A 15 -49.56 -39.61 -7.76
CA ALA A 15 -49.22 -38.83 -6.57
C ALA A 15 -47.78 -38.29 -6.63
N ALA A 16 -47.49 -37.53 -7.68
CA ALA A 16 -46.50 -36.46 -7.60
C ALA A 16 -47.07 -35.33 -8.47
N GLY A 17 -48.19 -34.79 -7.99
CA GLY A 17 -48.62 -33.48 -8.44
C GLY A 17 -47.49 -32.52 -8.09
N PHE A 18 -46.67 -32.19 -9.08
CA PHE A 18 -46.30 -30.80 -9.20
C PHE A 18 -47.63 -30.07 -9.36
N ASP A 19 -48.14 -29.53 -8.24
CA ASP A 19 -49.14 -28.49 -8.31
C ASP A 19 -48.51 -27.36 -9.12
N ALA A 20 -48.72 -27.42 -10.44
CA ALA A 20 -48.66 -26.25 -11.27
C ALA A 20 -49.75 -25.34 -10.73
N SER A 21 -49.41 -24.51 -9.74
CA SER A 21 -50.31 -23.54 -9.14
C SER A 21 -50.88 -22.74 -10.30
N ALA A 22 -52.16 -22.99 -10.59
CA ALA A 22 -52.86 -22.29 -11.64
C ALA A 22 -52.93 -20.83 -11.20
N GLN A 23 -51.99 -20.02 -11.71
CA GLN A 23 -51.83 -18.62 -11.36
C GLN A 23 -53.19 -17.93 -11.42
N SER A 24 -53.70 -17.50 -10.28
CA SER A 24 -55.01 -16.88 -10.25
C SER A 24 -54.92 -15.48 -10.88
N ARG A 25 -55.98 -15.02 -11.56
CA ARG A 25 -56.05 -13.62 -12.04
C ARG A 25 -55.85 -12.60 -10.91
N ALA A 26 -56.13 -12.99 -9.66
CA ALA A 26 -55.90 -12.18 -8.48
C ALA A 26 -54.40 -12.14 -8.10
N GLU A 27 -53.70 -13.26 -8.17
CA GLU A 27 -52.26 -13.37 -7.94
C GLU A 27 -51.47 -12.54 -8.96
N THR A 28 -51.70 -12.72 -10.26
CA THR A 28 -51.05 -11.92 -11.30
C THR A 28 -51.31 -10.41 -11.15
N ARG A 29 -52.52 -10.03 -10.69
CA ARG A 29 -52.84 -8.63 -10.41
C ARG A 29 -52.08 -8.08 -9.21
N ASN A 30 -51.95 -8.85 -8.14
CA ASN A 30 -51.20 -8.44 -6.95
C ASN A 30 -49.69 -8.41 -7.22
N TYR A 31 -49.19 -9.32 -8.05
CA TYR A 31 -47.81 -9.30 -8.55
C TYR A 31 -47.50 -7.99 -9.29
N ARG A 32 -48.35 -7.60 -10.26
CA ARG A 32 -48.19 -6.33 -10.98
C ARG A 32 -48.20 -5.13 -10.05
N LYS A 33 -49.13 -5.11 -9.09
CA LYS A 33 -49.20 -4.04 -8.07
C LYS A 33 -47.94 -3.99 -7.20
N ALA A 34 -47.39 -5.15 -6.85
CA ALA A 34 -46.18 -5.23 -6.03
C ALA A 34 -44.96 -4.67 -6.79
N ILE A 35 -44.81 -5.03 -8.07
CA ILE A 35 -43.75 -4.48 -8.91
C ILE A 35 -43.93 -2.98 -9.17
N GLU A 36 -45.17 -2.53 -9.40
CA GLU A 36 -45.46 -1.12 -9.68
C GLU A 36 -45.18 -0.23 -8.46
N LYS A 37 -45.50 -0.70 -7.25
CA LYS A 37 -45.21 0.04 -6.01
C LYS A 37 -43.73 -0.01 -5.64
N ALA A 38 -43.05 -1.13 -5.94
CA ALA A 38 -41.63 -1.35 -5.72
C ALA A 38 -41.14 -1.00 -4.29
N ASP A 39 -41.90 -1.42 -3.27
CA ASP A 39 -41.53 -1.24 -1.86
C ASP A 39 -41.58 -2.55 -1.05
N LEU A 40 -40.87 -2.57 0.08
CA LEU A 40 -40.73 -3.75 0.92
C LEU A 40 -42.07 -4.28 1.42
N GLU A 41 -42.97 -3.39 1.86
CA GLU A 41 -44.29 -3.81 2.34
C GLU A 41 -45.14 -4.48 1.26
N ALA A 42 -45.05 -4.05 0.00
CA ALA A 42 -45.78 -4.67 -1.09
C ALA A 42 -45.24 -6.06 -1.41
N TYR A 43 -43.91 -6.22 -1.38
CA TYR A 43 -43.27 -7.51 -1.56
C TYR A 43 -43.57 -8.46 -0.38
N ASP A 44 -43.45 -8.01 0.86
CA ASP A 44 -43.77 -8.80 2.06
C ASP A 44 -45.23 -9.25 2.06
N ARG A 45 -46.17 -8.35 1.72
CA ARG A 45 -47.59 -8.71 1.59
C ARG A 45 -47.84 -9.73 0.49
N PHE A 46 -47.11 -9.64 -0.62
CA PHE A 46 -47.24 -10.60 -1.72
C PHE A 46 -46.74 -11.99 -1.29
N LEU A 47 -45.52 -12.06 -0.74
CA LEU A 47 -44.88 -13.31 -0.30
C LEU A 47 -45.67 -13.99 0.83
N SER A 48 -46.21 -13.21 1.77
CA SER A 48 -47.06 -13.73 2.84
C SER A 48 -48.40 -14.28 2.33
N LYS A 49 -48.99 -13.63 1.32
CA LYS A 49 -50.31 -14.02 0.78
C LYS A 49 -50.23 -15.18 -0.22
N TYR A 50 -49.10 -15.33 -0.91
CA TYR A 50 -48.89 -16.36 -1.94
C TYR A 50 -47.53 -17.06 -1.75
N PRO A 51 -47.36 -17.88 -0.69
CA PRO A 51 -46.09 -18.52 -0.37
C PRO A 51 -45.60 -19.48 -1.47
N ASP A 52 -46.52 -20.15 -2.17
CA ASP A 52 -46.22 -21.10 -3.26
C ASP A 52 -46.40 -20.47 -4.66
N SER A 53 -46.30 -19.14 -4.75
CA SER A 53 -46.45 -18.42 -6.02
C SER A 53 -45.30 -18.74 -6.98
N ALA A 54 -45.63 -18.92 -8.26
CA ALA A 54 -44.64 -18.95 -9.33
C ALA A 54 -43.84 -17.63 -9.46
N TYR A 55 -44.38 -16.51 -8.97
CA TYR A 55 -43.69 -15.21 -8.92
C TYR A 55 -42.91 -15.01 -7.62
N GLY A 56 -42.99 -15.94 -6.67
CA GLY A 56 -42.39 -15.81 -5.34
C GLY A 56 -40.88 -15.57 -5.41
N ALA A 57 -40.16 -16.30 -6.28
CA ALA A 57 -38.73 -16.13 -6.46
C ALA A 57 -38.34 -14.74 -7.02
N ASP A 58 -39.08 -14.21 -7.99
CA ASP A 58 -38.83 -12.87 -8.55
C ASP A 58 -39.11 -11.77 -7.52
N ILE A 59 -40.22 -11.88 -6.78
CA ILE A 59 -40.56 -10.91 -5.73
C ILE A 59 -39.54 -10.98 -4.58
N ALA A 60 -39.10 -12.17 -4.18
CA ALA A 60 -38.04 -12.33 -3.18
C ALA A 60 -36.73 -11.68 -3.65
N ALA A 61 -36.28 -11.93 -4.89
CA ALA A 61 -35.08 -11.32 -5.44
C ALA A 61 -35.16 -9.78 -5.48
N ARG A 62 -36.32 -9.22 -5.86
CA ARG A 62 -36.55 -7.77 -5.87
C ARG A 62 -36.59 -7.18 -4.46
N ARG A 63 -37.15 -7.90 -3.50
CA ARG A 63 -37.12 -7.53 -2.09
C ARG A 63 -35.69 -7.50 -1.55
N ASP A 64 -34.90 -8.53 -1.83
CA ASP A 64 -33.51 -8.62 -1.40
C ASP A 64 -32.66 -7.53 -2.06
N THR A 65 -32.95 -7.21 -3.33
CA THR A 65 -32.36 -6.05 -4.02
C THR A 65 -32.64 -4.74 -3.26
N LEU A 66 -33.89 -4.50 -2.83
CA LEU A 66 -34.23 -3.30 -2.06
C LEU A 66 -33.57 -3.28 -0.67
N LEU A 67 -33.25 -4.43 -0.09
CA LEU A 67 -32.60 -4.53 1.22
C LEU A 67 -31.09 -4.30 1.16
N SER A 68 -30.44 -4.70 0.06
CA SER A 68 -28.98 -4.84 0.02
C SER A 68 -28.27 -4.01 -1.05
N ILE A 69 -29.00 -3.44 -2.02
CA ILE A 69 -28.41 -2.65 -3.12
C ILE A 69 -28.77 -1.18 -2.94
N SER A 70 -27.73 -0.35 -2.85
CA SER A 70 -27.89 1.11 -2.80
C SER A 70 -28.33 1.64 -4.17
N PRO A 71 -29.29 2.58 -4.23
CA PRO A 71 -29.70 3.21 -5.48
C PRO A 71 -28.77 4.35 -5.91
N TYR A 72 -27.80 4.74 -5.07
CA TYR A 72 -26.94 5.90 -5.30
C TYR A 72 -25.69 5.49 -6.08
N SER A 73 -25.41 6.22 -7.16
CA SER A 73 -24.11 6.12 -7.84
C SER A 73 -23.00 6.77 -7.02
N GLU A 74 -21.74 6.55 -7.41
CA GLU A 74 -20.60 7.25 -6.80
C GLU A 74 -20.73 8.78 -6.91
N ALA A 75 -21.25 9.27 -8.04
CA ALA A 75 -21.48 10.70 -8.24
C ALA A 75 -22.54 11.25 -7.28
N ASP A 76 -23.63 10.51 -7.06
CA ASP A 76 -24.68 10.88 -6.10
C ASP A 76 -24.15 10.84 -4.67
N ALA A 77 -23.42 9.78 -4.31
CA ALA A 77 -22.80 9.61 -3.01
C ALA A 77 -21.86 10.78 -2.69
N ARG A 78 -21.03 11.18 -3.67
CA ARG A 78 -20.13 12.33 -3.55
C ARG A 78 -20.91 13.64 -3.40
N GLY A 79 -21.98 13.81 -4.18
CA GLY A 79 -22.86 14.97 -4.08
C GLY A 79 -23.46 15.13 -2.68
N ILE A 80 -23.98 14.03 -2.12
CA ILE A 80 -24.54 14.01 -0.77
C ILE A 80 -23.46 14.27 0.29
N ALA A 81 -22.33 13.57 0.22
CA ALA A 81 -21.25 13.71 1.20
C ALA A 81 -20.62 15.10 1.21
N SER A 82 -20.61 15.81 0.06
CA SER A 82 -20.06 17.16 -0.04
C SER A 82 -20.73 18.18 0.91
N ALA A 83 -21.96 17.94 1.34
CA ALA A 83 -22.66 18.80 2.29
C ALA A 83 -22.18 18.64 3.75
N PHE A 84 -21.48 17.54 4.06
CA PHE A 84 -21.00 17.19 5.40
C PHE A 84 -19.48 17.35 5.54
N ILE A 85 -18.76 17.25 4.42
CA ILE A 85 -17.30 17.34 4.41
C ILE A 85 -16.86 18.81 4.32
N PRO A 86 -15.92 19.26 5.19
CA PRO A 86 -15.40 20.62 5.13
C PRO A 86 -14.86 21.00 3.75
N SER A 87 -15.11 22.24 3.34
CA SER A 87 -14.65 22.78 2.06
C SER A 87 -13.13 22.68 1.93
N GLY A 88 -12.65 22.27 0.75
CA GLY A 88 -11.22 22.17 0.46
C GLY A 88 -10.61 20.77 0.70
N GLN A 89 -11.35 19.85 1.32
CA GLN A 89 -10.93 18.46 1.41
C GLN A 89 -11.19 17.72 0.11
N GLN A 90 -10.19 16.96 -0.36
CA GLN A 90 -10.42 15.96 -1.40
C GLN A 90 -11.03 14.72 -0.76
N PHE A 91 -12.04 14.09 -1.37
CA PHE A 91 -12.62 12.87 -0.83
C PHE A 91 -13.14 11.92 -1.92
N ARG A 92 -13.44 10.69 -1.49
CA ARG A 92 -14.14 9.65 -2.23
C ARG A 92 -15.31 9.15 -1.41
N ALA A 93 -16.41 8.78 -2.06
CA ALA A 93 -17.64 8.40 -1.38
C ALA A 93 -18.20 7.10 -1.94
N PHE A 94 -18.60 6.19 -1.05
CA PHE A 94 -19.10 4.87 -1.38
C PHE A 94 -20.49 4.70 -0.80
N ALA A 95 -21.46 4.47 -1.68
CA ALA A 95 -22.83 4.19 -1.27
C ALA A 95 -23.02 2.69 -1.00
N ARG A 96 -23.73 2.39 0.08
CA ARG A 96 -24.11 1.04 0.47
C ARG A 96 -25.53 1.06 1.02
N ARG A 97 -26.19 -0.09 0.98
CA ARG A 97 -27.42 -0.32 1.72
C ARG A 97 -27.25 -1.52 2.64
N VAL A 98 -27.68 -1.37 3.89
CA VAL A 98 -27.71 -2.43 4.90
C VAL A 98 -29.09 -2.39 5.55
N ASP A 99 -29.82 -3.50 5.50
CA ASP A 99 -31.16 -3.64 6.11
C ASP A 99 -32.12 -2.50 5.77
N ALA A 100 -32.20 -2.15 4.48
CA ALA A 100 -33.01 -1.02 3.95
C ALA A 100 -32.52 0.39 4.32
N VAL A 101 -31.41 0.53 5.04
CA VAL A 101 -30.81 1.82 5.38
C VAL A 101 -29.74 2.17 4.36
N ASP A 102 -29.88 3.33 3.71
CA ASP A 102 -28.85 3.87 2.84
C ASP A 102 -27.73 4.51 3.68
N ILE A 103 -26.50 4.11 3.38
CA ILE A 103 -25.29 4.55 4.07
C ILE A 103 -24.32 5.07 3.03
N ILE A 104 -23.67 6.19 3.32
CA ILE A 104 -22.51 6.68 2.56
C ILE A 104 -21.29 6.69 3.48
N HIS A 105 -20.25 6.01 3.04
CA HIS A 105 -18.92 6.14 3.64
C HIS A 105 -18.10 7.09 2.78
N ALA A 106 -17.61 8.17 3.37
CA ALA A 106 -16.72 9.08 2.68
C ALA A 106 -15.35 9.09 3.34
N LEU A 107 -14.30 8.89 2.53
CA LEU A 107 -12.92 8.90 2.97
C LEU A 107 -12.27 10.15 2.37
N ALA A 108 -11.86 11.05 3.25
CA ALA A 108 -11.35 12.37 2.92
C ALA A 108 -9.87 12.51 3.28
N LEU A 109 -9.21 13.39 2.56
CA LEU A 109 -7.83 13.81 2.77
C LEU A 109 -7.84 15.24 3.32
N PRO A 110 -7.71 15.43 4.66
CA PRO A 110 -7.65 16.77 5.25
C PRO A 110 -6.45 17.59 4.73
N PRO A 111 -6.61 18.88 4.40
CA PRO A 111 -5.47 19.70 3.95
C PRO A 111 -4.41 19.88 5.04
N ASP A 112 -4.83 19.91 6.31
CA ASP A 112 -3.96 20.26 7.44
C ASP A 112 -3.29 19.06 8.12
N SER A 113 -3.59 17.83 7.67
CA SER A 113 -3.06 16.58 8.23
C SER A 113 -2.79 15.60 7.11
N LEU A 114 -1.54 15.62 6.61
CA LEU A 114 -1.07 14.81 5.49
C LEU A 114 -0.92 13.32 5.85
N ASP A 115 -0.77 13.03 7.14
CA ASP A 115 -0.60 11.70 7.71
C ASP A 115 -1.92 10.94 7.92
N CYS A 116 -3.06 11.63 7.93
CA CYS A 116 -4.34 11.01 8.25
C CYS A 116 -5.33 10.96 7.08
N VAL A 117 -6.16 9.91 7.07
CA VAL A 117 -7.42 9.85 6.30
C VAL A 117 -8.57 10.08 7.27
N HIS A 118 -9.52 10.94 6.90
CA HIS A 118 -10.71 11.19 7.70
C HIS A 118 -11.90 10.41 7.15
N ILE A 119 -12.59 9.67 8.00
CA ILE A 119 -13.71 8.81 7.64
C ILE A 119 -15.01 9.43 8.15
N TYR A 120 -15.99 9.55 7.27
CA TYR A 120 -17.35 9.98 7.56
C TYR A 120 -18.33 8.86 7.26
N ARG A 121 -19.28 8.64 8.17
CA ARG A 121 -20.41 7.71 7.97
C ARG A 121 -21.71 8.49 8.02
N LEU A 122 -22.37 8.55 6.87
CA LEU A 122 -23.65 9.23 6.71
C LEU A 122 -24.74 8.19 6.57
N GLU A 123 -25.82 8.33 7.34
CA GLU A 123 -27.01 7.50 7.20
C GLU A 123 -28.18 8.33 6.72
N ARG A 124 -28.99 7.75 5.83
CA ARG A 124 -30.26 8.33 5.45
C ARG A 124 -31.30 8.01 6.51
N ARG A 125 -31.98 9.03 7.03
CA ARG A 125 -33.05 8.82 8.01
C ARG A 125 -34.21 8.04 7.35
N PRO A 126 -34.73 6.98 8.01
CA PRO A 126 -35.83 6.19 7.47
C PRO A 126 -37.05 7.06 7.10
N GLY A 127 -37.57 6.87 5.89
CA GLY A 127 -38.78 7.55 5.42
C GLY A 127 -38.60 9.03 5.04
N THR A 128 -37.37 9.58 5.07
CA THR A 128 -37.09 10.97 4.64
C THR A 128 -36.04 11.02 3.54
N ALA A 129 -35.78 12.22 3.01
CA ALA A 129 -34.65 12.49 2.13
C ALA A 129 -33.44 13.06 2.89
N GLU A 130 -33.52 13.13 4.23
CA GLU A 130 -32.51 13.74 5.08
C GLU A 130 -31.38 12.75 5.37
N TRP A 131 -30.16 13.27 5.35
CA TRP A 131 -28.94 12.56 5.71
C TRP A 131 -28.42 13.10 7.05
N THR A 132 -27.83 12.22 7.84
CA THR A 132 -27.21 12.57 9.12
C THR A 132 -25.83 11.95 9.21
N GLU A 133 -24.85 12.75 9.65
CA GLU A 133 -23.56 12.21 10.08
C GLU A 133 -23.73 11.41 11.37
N THR A 134 -23.30 10.16 11.34
CA THR A 134 -23.38 9.22 12.47
C THR A 134 -22.00 8.90 13.05
N GLN A 135 -20.94 9.11 12.28
CA GLN A 135 -19.56 8.88 12.69
C GLN A 135 -18.61 9.77 11.89
N SER A 136 -17.58 10.28 12.55
CA SER A 136 -16.55 11.14 11.97
C SER A 136 -15.26 11.05 12.79
N TYR A 137 -14.17 10.58 12.18
CA TYR A 137 -12.88 10.38 12.86
C TYR A 137 -11.71 10.34 11.87
N GLY A 138 -10.54 10.77 12.33
CA GLY A 138 -9.28 10.66 11.59
C GLY A 138 -8.52 9.40 11.97
N VAL A 139 -7.86 8.80 10.98
CA VAL A 139 -7.00 7.63 11.16
C VAL A 139 -5.63 7.92 10.57
N TYR A 140 -4.58 7.63 11.33
CA TYR A 140 -3.20 7.74 10.87
C TYR A 140 -2.89 6.65 9.83
N CYS A 141 -2.49 7.05 8.63
CA CYS A 141 -2.30 6.17 7.48
C CYS A 141 -0.90 6.21 6.87
N ALA A 142 -0.08 7.23 7.16
CA ALA A 142 1.28 7.34 6.61
C ALA A 142 2.18 8.26 7.43
N ALA A 143 3.49 8.02 7.35
CA ALA A 143 4.49 9.00 7.76
C ALA A 143 4.49 10.18 6.76
N ALA A 144 4.31 11.39 7.27
CA ALA A 144 4.27 12.61 6.46
C ALA A 144 5.38 13.62 6.81
N ASP A 145 6.37 13.21 7.61
CA ASP A 145 7.49 14.06 7.98
C ASP A 145 8.25 14.51 6.72
N GLY A 146 8.40 15.82 6.55
CA GLY A 146 9.04 16.41 5.37
C GLY A 146 8.19 16.45 4.09
N MET A 147 6.93 16.02 4.14
CA MET A 147 5.98 16.10 3.02
C MET A 147 5.19 17.42 3.08
N ASP A 148 4.87 17.98 1.91
CA ASP A 148 4.15 19.26 1.76
C ASP A 148 2.94 19.18 0.83
N SER A 149 2.75 18.05 0.15
CA SER A 149 1.69 17.86 -0.83
C SER A 149 1.04 16.50 -0.71
N ARG A 150 -0.27 16.46 -1.03
CA ARG A 150 -1.04 15.23 -1.11
C ARG A 150 -2.12 15.28 -2.19
N ALA A 151 -2.30 14.19 -2.92
CA ALA A 151 -3.37 14.03 -3.89
C ALA A 151 -3.75 12.55 -4.09
N PHE A 152 -5.00 12.28 -4.46
CA PHE A 152 -5.38 10.93 -4.91
C PHE A 152 -4.58 10.53 -6.15
N ALA A 153 -4.12 9.28 -6.20
CA ALA A 153 -3.28 8.75 -7.26
C ALA A 153 -4.08 7.97 -8.29
N ASP A 154 -4.94 7.06 -7.82
CA ASP A 154 -5.64 6.07 -8.66
C ASP A 154 -7.17 6.14 -8.50
N SER A 155 -7.84 5.28 -9.27
CA SER A 155 -9.28 5.02 -9.11
C SER A 155 -9.53 4.23 -7.84
N THR A 156 -10.66 4.49 -7.20
CA THR A 156 -11.08 3.73 -6.03
C THR A 156 -11.51 2.32 -6.41
N LEU A 157 -11.29 1.37 -5.50
CA LEU A 157 -11.76 0.00 -5.65
C LEU A 157 -12.75 -0.32 -4.53
N SER A 158 -13.74 -1.16 -4.84
CA SER A 158 -14.59 -1.78 -3.83
C SER A 158 -14.66 -3.27 -4.10
N TYR A 159 -14.51 -4.07 -3.06
CA TYR A 159 -14.52 -5.53 -3.15
C TYR A 159 -15.13 -6.14 -1.90
N GLU A 160 -15.43 -7.43 -1.96
CA GLU A 160 -16.07 -8.16 -0.88
C GLU A 160 -15.25 -9.39 -0.52
N ILE A 161 -14.98 -9.57 0.78
CA ILE A 161 -14.24 -10.71 1.31
C ILE A 161 -15.10 -11.33 2.40
N ARG A 162 -15.57 -12.57 2.16
CA ARG A 162 -16.36 -13.33 3.13
C ARG A 162 -17.61 -12.57 3.63
N GLY A 163 -18.24 -11.78 2.77
CA GLY A 163 -19.45 -11.01 3.08
C GLY A 163 -19.21 -9.62 3.65
N GLU A 164 -17.97 -9.26 3.98
CA GLU A 164 -17.61 -7.90 4.37
C GLU A 164 -17.14 -7.10 3.15
N ARG A 165 -17.68 -5.89 3.01
CA ARG A 165 -17.29 -4.95 1.95
C ARG A 165 -16.08 -4.15 2.39
N PHE A 166 -15.12 -3.97 1.49
CA PHE A 166 -13.95 -3.13 1.68
C PHE A 166 -13.90 -2.05 0.60
N TYR A 167 -13.43 -0.88 1.00
CA TYR A 167 -13.14 0.24 0.11
C TYR A 167 -11.63 0.47 0.10
N GLN A 168 -11.06 0.60 -1.09
CA GLN A 168 -9.67 0.98 -1.28
C GLN A 168 -9.57 2.32 -2.00
N LEU A 169 -8.66 3.14 -1.50
CA LEU A 169 -8.23 4.39 -2.12
C LEU A 169 -6.72 4.50 -1.99
N ASP A 170 -6.14 5.18 -2.97
CA ASP A 170 -4.70 5.37 -3.03
C ASP A 170 -4.38 6.86 -3.22
N TYR A 171 -3.38 7.35 -2.50
CA TYR A 171 -2.93 8.73 -2.58
C TYR A 171 -1.42 8.84 -2.53
N ILE A 172 -0.88 9.93 -3.05
CA ILE A 172 0.54 10.23 -3.04
C ILE A 172 0.81 11.40 -2.10
N LEU A 173 1.81 11.23 -1.25
CA LEU A 173 2.50 12.29 -0.53
C LEU A 173 3.74 12.72 -1.32
N GLY A 174 4.11 13.99 -1.22
CA GLY A 174 5.38 14.44 -1.74
C GLY A 174 6.01 15.60 -1.02
N SER A 175 7.32 15.71 -1.19
CA SER A 175 8.16 16.81 -0.75
C SER A 175 8.69 17.57 -1.96
N SER A 176 8.43 18.88 -2.03
CA SER A 176 9.01 19.76 -3.04
C SER A 176 10.50 20.05 -2.79
N GLU A 177 10.96 19.88 -1.54
CA GLU A 177 12.35 20.14 -1.14
C GLU A 177 13.28 18.96 -1.43
N SER A 178 12.92 17.76 -0.96
CA SER A 178 13.78 16.57 -1.12
C SER A 178 13.49 15.76 -2.39
N GLY A 179 12.35 15.98 -3.04
CA GLY A 179 11.88 15.12 -4.14
C GLY A 179 11.33 13.78 -3.68
N ALA A 180 11.27 13.52 -2.36
CA ALA A 180 10.69 12.32 -1.79
C ALA A 180 9.21 12.18 -2.15
N ARG A 181 8.78 10.94 -2.36
CA ARG A 181 7.40 10.55 -2.65
C ARG A 181 7.02 9.32 -1.83
N SER A 182 5.78 9.29 -1.39
CA SER A 182 5.19 8.09 -0.79
C SER A 182 3.84 7.83 -1.43
N TYR A 183 3.66 6.66 -2.02
CA TYR A 183 2.36 6.16 -2.47
C TYR A 183 1.73 5.38 -1.32
N VAL A 184 0.52 5.75 -0.92
CA VAL A 184 -0.16 5.17 0.23
C VAL A 184 -1.46 4.52 -0.24
N GLY A 185 -1.53 3.20 -0.12
CA GLY A 185 -2.77 2.46 -0.29
C GLY A 185 -3.49 2.31 1.04
N VAL A 186 -4.79 2.60 1.06
CA VAL A 186 -5.64 2.47 2.25
C VAL A 186 -6.80 1.54 1.95
N CYS A 187 -7.04 0.59 2.85
CA CYS A 187 -8.17 -0.32 2.84
C CYS A 187 -9.04 -0.06 4.08
N TYR A 188 -10.35 0.10 3.89
CA TYR A 188 -11.32 0.33 4.95
C TYR A 188 -12.52 -0.62 4.86
N GLY A 189 -12.80 -1.33 5.94
CA GLY A 189 -13.94 -2.23 6.11
C GLY A 189 -14.94 -1.64 7.12
N PRO A 190 -16.07 -1.05 6.68
CA PRO A 190 -17.01 -0.38 7.57
C PRO A 190 -17.77 -1.28 8.55
N ASP A 191 -17.85 -2.60 8.31
CA ASP A 191 -18.61 -3.50 9.19
C ASP A 191 -17.79 -3.88 10.42
N SER A 192 -16.49 -4.08 10.25
CA SER A 192 -15.55 -4.37 11.33
C SER A 192 -14.83 -3.13 11.87
N ASP A 193 -15.06 -1.96 11.27
CA ASP A 193 -14.25 -0.75 11.46
C ASP A 193 -12.75 -1.00 11.20
N PHE A 194 -12.45 -1.95 10.30
CA PHE A 194 -11.09 -2.30 9.94
C PHE A 194 -10.50 -1.19 9.09
N ILE A 195 -9.26 -0.80 9.41
CA ILE A 195 -8.44 0.05 8.57
C ILE A 195 -7.04 -0.53 8.46
N GLY A 196 -6.52 -0.56 7.25
CA GLY A 196 -5.17 -0.99 6.95
C GLY A 196 -4.53 -0.10 5.90
N CYS A 197 -3.25 0.18 6.06
CA CYS A 197 -2.47 1.00 5.15
C CYS A 197 -1.13 0.34 4.84
N ILE A 198 -0.66 0.53 3.61
CA ILE A 198 0.69 0.18 3.18
C ILE A 198 1.21 1.37 2.38
N SER A 199 2.43 1.78 2.67
CA SER A 199 3.11 2.84 1.96
C SER A 199 4.19 2.26 1.05
N PHE A 200 4.45 2.89 -0.07
CA PHE A 200 5.61 2.66 -0.92
C PHE A 200 6.40 3.96 -0.98
N GLU A 201 7.57 3.96 -0.35
CA GLU A 201 8.38 5.15 -0.11
C GLU A 201 9.60 5.16 -1.02
N GLY A 202 9.91 6.32 -1.59
CA GLY A 202 11.04 6.48 -2.49
C GLY A 202 11.15 7.87 -3.10
N GLU A 203 11.74 7.93 -4.29
CA GLU A 203 11.96 9.17 -5.03
C GLU A 203 11.10 9.25 -6.28
N ALA A 204 10.71 10.47 -6.65
CA ALA A 204 10.03 10.72 -7.91
C ALA A 204 10.94 10.40 -9.10
N LEU A 205 10.46 9.56 -10.02
CA LEU A 205 11.13 9.35 -11.30
C LEU A 205 10.70 10.41 -12.33
N PRO A 206 11.50 10.64 -13.38
CA PRO A 206 11.14 11.56 -14.45
C PRO A 206 9.76 11.22 -15.06
N PRO A 207 8.95 12.24 -15.36
CA PRO A 207 7.61 12.05 -15.89
C PRO A 207 7.65 11.35 -17.25
N GLN A 208 6.70 10.46 -17.48
CA GLN A 208 6.52 9.75 -18.75
C GLN A 208 5.09 9.96 -19.24
N GLU A 209 4.91 10.04 -20.55
CA GLU A 209 3.58 10.29 -21.15
C GLU A 209 2.58 9.21 -20.71
N GLY A 210 1.40 9.66 -20.24
CA GLY A 210 0.34 8.77 -19.75
C GLY A 210 0.57 8.18 -18.35
N GLN A 211 1.67 8.53 -17.67
CA GLN A 211 1.99 8.06 -16.33
C GLN A 211 1.93 9.25 -15.35
N PRO A 212 0.83 9.42 -14.59
CA PRO A 212 0.62 10.60 -13.75
C PRO A 212 1.62 10.72 -12.60
N TYR A 213 2.23 9.61 -12.22
CA TYR A 213 3.31 9.52 -11.25
C TYR A 213 4.20 8.33 -11.58
N ARG A 214 5.44 8.37 -11.08
CA ARG A 214 6.38 7.25 -11.08
C ARG A 214 7.27 7.37 -9.86
N ILE A 215 7.45 6.30 -9.11
CA ILE A 215 8.23 6.30 -7.86
C ILE A 215 9.18 5.11 -7.88
N SER A 216 10.47 5.35 -7.64
CA SER A 216 11.45 4.29 -7.39
C SER A 216 11.67 4.18 -5.89
N GLY A 217 11.41 3.02 -5.31
CA GLY A 217 11.34 2.91 -3.85
C GLY A 217 11.11 1.50 -3.33
N ARG A 218 10.54 1.39 -2.13
CA ARG A 218 10.21 0.12 -1.49
C ARG A 218 8.96 0.23 -0.62
N SER A 219 8.24 -0.88 -0.51
CA SER A 219 7.11 -0.99 0.41
C SER A 219 7.56 -0.87 1.86
N ASN A 220 6.91 0.02 2.61
CA ASN A 220 6.99 0.17 4.05
C ASN A 220 5.71 -0.37 4.69
N GLU A 221 5.84 -1.50 5.37
CA GLU A 221 4.74 -2.20 6.04
C GLU A 221 4.63 -1.85 7.53
N ALA A 222 5.36 -0.84 8.02
CA ALA A 222 5.43 -0.51 9.45
C ALA A 222 4.05 -0.19 10.08
N LEU A 223 3.09 0.27 9.26
CA LEU A 223 1.72 0.60 9.69
C LEU A 223 0.70 -0.50 9.35
N ALA A 224 1.13 -1.62 8.78
CA ALA A 224 0.25 -2.73 8.44
C ALA A 224 -0.13 -3.51 9.72
N PRO A 225 -1.41 -3.56 10.13
CA PRO A 225 -1.81 -4.21 11.38
C PRO A 225 -1.62 -5.73 11.37
N SER A 226 -1.67 -6.37 10.18
CA SER A 226 -1.29 -7.78 9.96
C SER A 226 -1.35 -8.11 8.47
N MET A 227 -0.19 -8.48 7.89
CA MET A 227 -0.08 -8.93 6.50
C MET A 227 -0.67 -10.33 6.24
N ASP A 228 -1.16 -11.02 7.28
CA ASP A 228 -1.75 -12.37 7.15
C ASP A 228 -3.23 -12.33 6.72
N THR A 229 -3.86 -11.15 6.84
CA THR A 229 -5.29 -11.00 6.50
C THR A 229 -5.50 -10.91 4.98
N PRO A 230 -6.60 -11.45 4.43
CA PRO A 230 -6.86 -11.41 2.98
C PRO A 230 -6.88 -9.99 2.40
N GLN A 231 -7.46 -9.02 3.11
CA GLN A 231 -7.56 -7.63 2.68
C GLN A 231 -6.19 -6.95 2.62
N MET A 232 -5.30 -7.18 3.59
CA MET A 232 -3.94 -6.63 3.55
C MET A 232 -3.09 -7.25 2.44
N ARG A 233 -3.27 -8.55 2.17
CA ARG A 233 -2.58 -9.20 1.03
C ARG A 233 -3.05 -8.69 -0.33
N LEU A 234 -4.34 -8.38 -0.46
CA LEU A 234 -4.85 -7.74 -1.68
C LEU A 234 -4.31 -6.33 -1.83
N LEU A 235 -4.25 -5.55 -0.74
CA LEU A 235 -3.65 -4.21 -0.75
C LEU A 235 -2.17 -4.27 -1.13
N ALA A 236 -1.39 -5.13 -0.49
CA ALA A 236 0.03 -5.34 -0.80
C ALA A 236 0.22 -5.73 -2.27
N LYS A 237 -0.57 -6.70 -2.75
CA LYS A 237 -0.54 -7.11 -4.15
C LYS A 237 -0.87 -5.97 -5.10
N SER A 238 -1.78 -5.06 -4.74
CA SER A 238 -2.11 -3.91 -5.58
C SER A 238 -0.95 -2.92 -5.71
N ILE A 239 -0.11 -2.81 -4.67
CA ILE A 239 1.12 -2.03 -4.70
C ILE A 239 2.18 -2.76 -5.54
N ASP A 240 2.38 -4.05 -5.29
CA ASP A 240 3.38 -4.87 -6.02
C ASP A 240 3.08 -4.95 -7.52
N ASP A 241 1.81 -5.01 -7.91
CA ASP A 241 1.37 -5.06 -9.31
C ASP A 241 1.31 -3.66 -9.96
N ASN A 242 1.55 -2.57 -9.22
CA ASN A 242 1.44 -1.21 -9.76
C ASN A 242 2.64 -0.88 -10.66
N PRO A 243 2.45 -0.71 -11.99
CA PRO A 243 3.56 -0.49 -12.93
C PRO A 243 4.22 0.89 -12.79
N LEU A 244 3.66 1.78 -11.97
CA LEU A 244 4.20 3.11 -11.69
C LEU A 244 5.09 3.13 -10.44
N LEU A 245 5.20 1.99 -9.74
CA LEU A 245 6.06 1.79 -8.58
C LEU A 245 7.20 0.85 -8.98
N GLU A 246 8.42 1.38 -9.03
CA GLU A 246 9.63 0.63 -9.37
C GLU A 246 10.34 0.18 -8.09
N GLU A 247 10.20 -1.09 -7.72
CA GLU A 247 10.83 -1.63 -6.50
C GLU A 247 12.35 -1.67 -6.65
N ILE A 248 13.05 -1.04 -5.71
CA ILE A 248 14.49 -1.16 -5.53
C ILE A 248 14.79 -2.51 -4.86
N PRO A 249 15.64 -3.37 -5.44
CA PRO A 249 16.04 -4.62 -4.81
C PRO A 249 16.57 -4.40 -3.39
N LEU A 250 16.18 -5.27 -2.44
CA LEU A 250 16.58 -5.14 -1.04
C LEU A 250 18.09 -4.90 -0.84
N PRO A 251 19.00 -5.63 -1.52
CA PRO A 251 20.43 -5.38 -1.41
C PRO A 251 20.84 -3.94 -1.75
N ASP A 252 20.21 -3.34 -2.76
CA ASP A 252 20.54 -1.99 -3.22
C ASP A 252 19.93 -0.93 -2.31
N TYR A 253 18.71 -1.14 -1.82
CA TYR A 253 18.08 -0.28 -0.83
C TYR A 253 18.91 -0.19 0.47
N LEU A 254 19.38 -1.33 0.98
CA LEU A 254 20.26 -1.38 2.16
C LEU A 254 21.60 -0.67 1.92
N THR A 255 22.11 -0.73 0.69
CA THR A 255 23.31 0.02 0.26
C THR A 255 23.04 1.52 0.26
N ASP A 256 21.93 1.97 -0.34
CA ASP A 256 21.58 3.38 -0.44
C ASP A 256 21.43 4.01 0.96
N ILE A 257 20.66 3.38 1.85
CA ILE A 257 20.53 3.84 3.26
C ILE A 257 21.87 3.89 3.96
N SER A 258 22.74 2.90 3.73
CA SER A 258 24.05 2.84 4.38
C SER A 258 24.95 4.00 3.94
N ILE A 259 24.89 4.37 2.65
CA ILE A 259 25.64 5.50 2.08
C ILE A 259 25.07 6.83 2.57
N GLU A 260 23.76 7.02 2.50
CA GLU A 260 23.07 8.22 3.00
C GLU A 260 23.39 8.47 4.47
N TRP A 261 23.23 7.44 5.30
CA TRP A 261 23.59 7.52 6.72
C TRP A 261 25.04 7.95 6.91
N TRP A 262 25.96 7.42 6.10
CA TRP A 262 27.37 7.78 6.21
C TRP A 262 27.59 9.24 5.85
N LEU A 263 26.99 9.73 4.76
CA LEU A 263 27.11 11.13 4.33
C LEU A 263 26.56 12.09 5.39
N ASP A 264 25.37 11.82 5.93
CA ASP A 264 24.73 12.63 6.96
C ASP A 264 25.52 12.69 8.26
N ASN A 265 26.20 11.59 8.60
CA ASN A 265 27.00 11.51 9.82
C ASN A 265 28.44 11.97 9.67
N ASN A 266 28.88 12.24 8.43
CA ASN A 266 30.25 12.61 8.09
C ASN A 266 30.35 13.82 7.14
N PRO A 267 29.61 14.92 7.36
CA PRO A 267 29.57 16.05 6.41
C PRO A 267 30.95 16.70 6.18
N ASP A 268 31.82 16.64 7.19
CA ASP A 268 33.16 17.24 7.15
C ASP A 268 34.28 16.27 6.73
N ALA A 269 33.96 15.00 6.42
CA ALA A 269 34.97 13.97 6.12
C ALA A 269 35.93 14.40 5.00
N GLN A 270 35.38 15.06 3.99
CA GLN A 270 36.11 15.53 2.82
C GLN A 270 36.94 16.79 3.06
N GLY A 271 36.78 17.43 4.23
CA GLY A 271 37.39 18.71 4.60
C GLY A 271 38.33 18.59 5.79
N LYS A 272 37.85 19.02 6.96
CA LYS A 272 38.65 19.20 8.20
C LYS A 272 38.38 18.12 9.26
N ALA A 273 37.70 17.03 8.91
CA ALA A 273 37.39 15.97 9.86
C ALA A 273 38.65 15.40 10.53
N SER A 274 38.61 15.29 11.86
CA SER A 274 39.60 14.57 12.66
C SER A 274 39.18 13.12 12.97
N GLY A 275 37.96 12.76 12.61
CA GLY A 275 37.40 11.42 12.72
C GLY A 275 36.12 11.27 11.91
N VAL A 276 35.70 10.01 11.74
CA VAL A 276 34.50 9.62 11.00
C VAL A 276 33.65 8.68 11.83
N LYS A 277 32.35 8.64 11.56
CA LYS A 277 31.47 7.57 11.99
C LYS A 277 31.43 6.49 10.91
N VAL A 278 31.38 5.24 11.37
CA VAL A 278 31.26 4.05 10.53
C VAL A 278 30.06 3.25 11.01
N ASN A 279 29.24 2.78 10.08
CA ASN A 279 28.12 1.87 10.31
C ASN A 279 28.53 0.45 9.93
N ILE A 280 27.97 -0.52 10.67
CA ILE A 280 28.02 -1.93 10.30
C ILE A 280 27.02 -2.13 9.17
N LEU A 281 27.46 -2.79 8.11
CA LEU A 281 26.65 -3.06 6.93
C LEU A 281 25.78 -4.30 7.15
N ASP A 282 24.55 -4.22 6.65
CA ASP A 282 23.68 -5.40 6.60
C ASP A 282 24.31 -6.46 5.67
N PRO A 283 24.39 -7.74 6.09
CA PRO A 283 24.95 -8.82 5.27
C PRO A 283 24.27 -9.01 3.91
N GLN A 284 23.01 -8.58 3.76
CA GLN A 284 22.26 -8.65 2.52
C GLN A 284 22.55 -7.48 1.57
N SER A 285 23.18 -6.40 2.04
CA SER A 285 23.50 -5.23 1.20
C SER A 285 24.38 -5.58 0.00
N SER A 286 24.17 -4.88 -1.12
CA SER A 286 24.99 -5.06 -2.32
C SER A 286 26.46 -4.65 -2.10
N LEU A 287 26.75 -3.82 -1.09
CA LEU A 287 28.12 -3.57 -0.61
C LEU A 287 28.81 -4.83 -0.10
N VAL A 288 28.15 -5.64 0.72
CA VAL A 288 28.72 -6.88 1.27
C VAL A 288 28.87 -7.94 0.19
N GLN A 289 27.86 -8.07 -0.68
CA GLN A 289 27.90 -8.98 -1.83
C GLN A 289 29.03 -8.60 -2.81
N GLY A 290 29.16 -7.31 -3.10
CA GLY A 290 30.23 -6.73 -3.91
C GLY A 290 31.61 -7.06 -3.34
N PHE A 291 31.80 -6.85 -2.03
CA PHE A 291 33.06 -7.14 -1.35
C PHE A 291 33.52 -8.59 -1.54
N ALA A 292 32.61 -9.55 -1.44
CA ALA A 292 32.94 -10.97 -1.57
C ALA A 292 33.51 -11.34 -2.95
N SER A 293 33.08 -10.61 -3.99
CA SER A 293 33.50 -10.81 -5.38
C SER A 293 34.57 -9.83 -5.87
N ALA A 294 34.93 -8.83 -5.03
CA ALA A 294 35.78 -7.73 -5.43
C ALA A 294 37.22 -8.17 -5.71
N LYS A 295 37.82 -7.57 -6.75
CA LYS A 295 39.26 -7.65 -7.01
C LYS A 295 39.98 -6.52 -6.27
N GLY A 296 41.28 -6.67 -6.03
CA GLY A 296 42.08 -5.61 -5.39
C GLY A 296 41.86 -5.46 -3.88
N ILE A 297 41.35 -6.50 -3.20
CA ILE A 297 41.20 -6.48 -1.75
C ILE A 297 42.58 -6.37 -1.09
N VAL A 298 42.79 -5.29 -0.35
CA VAL A 298 43.98 -5.10 0.49
C VAL A 298 43.74 -5.65 1.89
N GLN A 299 44.79 -6.09 2.56
CA GLN A 299 44.68 -6.78 3.85
C GLN A 299 45.73 -6.32 4.86
N SER A 300 45.33 -6.28 6.12
CA SER A 300 46.22 -6.19 7.29
C SER A 300 46.04 -7.44 8.16
N SER A 301 46.68 -7.49 9.34
CA SER A 301 46.42 -8.56 10.31
C SER A 301 44.98 -8.52 10.87
N ARG A 302 44.33 -7.35 10.91
CA ARG A 302 42.99 -7.15 11.51
C ARG A 302 41.87 -6.93 10.53
N TYR A 303 42.16 -6.40 9.34
CA TYR A 303 41.16 -5.98 8.38
C TYR A 303 41.43 -6.50 6.97
N ARG A 304 40.39 -6.52 6.16
CA ARG A 304 40.44 -6.54 4.69
C ARG A 304 39.65 -5.33 4.19
N ALA A 305 40.09 -4.66 3.14
CA ALA A 305 39.39 -3.49 2.62
C ALA A 305 39.44 -3.47 1.08
N VAL A 306 38.45 -2.84 0.46
CA VAL A 306 38.38 -2.69 -0.99
C VAL A 306 37.66 -1.39 -1.36
N ILE A 307 38.08 -0.78 -2.47
CA ILE A 307 37.35 0.33 -3.11
C ILE A 307 36.32 -0.30 -4.06
N MET A 308 35.10 0.22 -4.03
CA MET A 308 34.07 -0.15 -4.99
C MET A 308 33.39 1.12 -5.50
N ASP A 309 33.13 1.16 -6.79
CA ASP A 309 32.23 2.14 -7.39
C ASP A 309 30.86 1.49 -7.51
N ILE A 310 29.87 2.05 -6.82
CA ILE A 310 28.53 1.48 -6.74
C ILE A 310 27.51 2.61 -6.56
N ARG A 311 26.38 2.52 -7.27
CA ARG A 311 25.26 3.49 -7.16
C ARG A 311 25.70 4.97 -7.34
N GLY A 312 26.76 5.24 -8.12
CA GLY A 312 27.28 6.60 -8.33
C GLY A 312 28.18 7.14 -7.20
N TYR A 313 28.64 6.26 -6.31
CA TYR A 313 29.56 6.56 -5.23
C TYR A 313 30.82 5.69 -5.30
N SER A 314 31.96 6.29 -4.98
CA SER A 314 33.19 5.57 -4.67
C SER A 314 33.25 5.33 -3.16
N VAL A 315 33.19 4.07 -2.76
CA VAL A 315 33.12 3.67 -1.35
C VAL A 315 34.29 2.78 -0.95
N ILE A 316 34.62 2.80 0.35
CA ILE A 316 35.54 1.82 0.95
C ILE A 316 34.75 0.96 1.91
N VAL A 317 34.70 -0.34 1.61
CA VAL A 317 34.16 -1.34 2.53
C VAL A 317 35.31 -2.06 3.20
N ALA A 318 35.25 -2.18 4.52
CA ALA A 318 36.23 -2.90 5.32
C ALA A 318 35.57 -4.06 6.07
N TYR A 319 36.17 -5.24 6.00
CA TYR A 319 35.82 -6.42 6.78
C TYR A 319 36.76 -6.55 7.98
N GLN A 320 36.21 -6.58 9.18
CA GLN A 320 36.93 -6.78 10.43
C GLN A 320 37.01 -8.26 10.76
N LYS A 321 38.25 -8.79 10.88
CA LYS A 321 38.48 -10.23 11.02
C LYS A 321 38.09 -10.77 12.40
N ASP A 322 38.14 -9.92 13.42
CA ASP A 322 37.94 -10.33 14.82
C ASP A 322 36.47 -10.63 15.14
N ASP A 323 35.53 -9.87 14.57
CA ASP A 323 34.09 -9.99 14.81
C ASP A 323 33.27 -10.38 13.57
N GLY A 324 33.90 -10.45 12.39
CA GLY A 324 33.25 -10.84 11.14
C GLY A 324 32.34 -9.78 10.53
N ASN A 325 32.44 -8.52 11.00
CA ASN A 325 31.58 -7.45 10.53
C ASN A 325 32.15 -6.74 9.29
N TYR A 326 31.24 -6.31 8.41
CA TYR A 326 31.53 -5.39 7.32
C TYR A 326 31.16 -3.98 7.75
N VAL A 327 32.00 -2.99 7.44
CA VAL A 327 31.74 -1.58 7.73
C VAL A 327 31.95 -0.72 6.49
N LEU A 328 31.12 0.31 6.35
CA LEU A 328 31.36 1.37 5.38
C LEU A 328 32.34 2.37 6.01
N ALA A 329 33.59 2.31 5.56
CA ALA A 329 34.68 3.09 6.11
C ALA A 329 34.75 4.50 5.48
N TRP A 330 34.33 4.62 4.22
CA TRP A 330 34.32 5.87 3.47
C TRP A 330 33.25 5.84 2.37
N ALA A 331 32.62 6.98 2.11
CA ALA A 331 31.80 7.18 0.92
C ALA A 331 32.01 8.60 0.35
N GLU A 332 32.10 8.69 -0.98
CA GLU A 332 32.08 9.97 -1.69
C GLU A 332 31.46 9.80 -3.07
N PRO A 333 30.94 10.88 -3.68
CA PRO A 333 30.45 10.81 -5.05
C PRO A 333 31.54 10.28 -6.00
N GLU A 334 31.15 9.37 -6.90
CA GLU A 334 32.05 8.80 -7.89
C GLU A 334 32.59 9.90 -8.82
N SER A 335 33.88 9.79 -9.17
CA SER A 335 34.54 10.73 -10.07
C SER A 335 33.99 10.58 -11.49
N LYS A 336 33.27 11.60 -12.00
CA LYS A 336 32.78 11.59 -13.40
C LYS A 336 33.87 12.03 -14.37
N ASN A 337 34.77 12.90 -13.93
CA ASN A 337 35.92 13.37 -14.69
C ASN A 337 37.17 13.44 -13.83
N HIS A 338 38.06 12.45 -13.97
CA HIS A 338 39.31 12.35 -13.21
C HIS A 338 40.25 13.57 -13.33
N ARG A 339 40.04 14.46 -14.32
CA ARG A 339 40.86 15.67 -14.50
C ARG A 339 40.41 16.84 -13.63
N THR A 340 39.13 16.89 -13.27
CA THR A 340 38.53 18.00 -12.53
C THR A 340 38.01 17.58 -11.17
N ASP A 341 37.60 16.32 -11.05
CA ASP A 341 36.95 15.81 -9.86
C ASP A 341 37.99 15.15 -8.97
N ARG A 342 37.68 15.04 -7.68
CA ARG A 342 38.48 14.19 -6.80
C ARG A 342 38.23 12.73 -7.19
N LEU A 343 39.28 11.92 -7.18
CA LEU A 343 39.21 10.48 -7.43
C LEU A 343 39.93 9.75 -6.29
N LEU A 344 39.20 8.92 -5.55
CA LEU A 344 39.78 7.89 -4.69
C LEU A 344 40.43 6.82 -5.59
N ASN A 345 41.77 6.81 -5.62
CA ASN A 345 42.50 6.01 -6.59
C ASN A 345 42.95 4.65 -6.04
N ASP A 346 43.47 4.63 -4.81
CA ASP A 346 44.02 3.42 -4.21
C ASP A 346 43.93 3.47 -2.68
N ILE A 347 43.92 2.30 -2.06
CA ILE A 347 43.98 2.13 -0.61
C ILE A 347 45.06 1.12 -0.24
N ARG A 348 45.73 1.34 0.89
CA ARG A 348 46.66 0.36 1.46
C ARG A 348 46.74 0.46 2.97
N PHE A 349 46.95 -0.67 3.64
CA PHE A 349 47.22 -0.66 5.07
C PHE A 349 48.68 -0.28 5.33
N ILE A 350 48.89 0.74 6.16
CA ILE A 350 50.23 1.16 6.62
C ILE A 350 50.58 0.55 7.99
N ASP A 351 49.57 0.15 8.75
CA ASP A 351 49.68 -0.63 9.98
C ASP A 351 48.41 -1.51 10.14
N PRO A 352 48.31 -2.36 11.19
CA PRO A 352 47.15 -3.23 11.38
C PRO A 352 45.79 -2.54 11.36
N ASN A 353 45.69 -1.28 11.80
CA ASN A 353 44.42 -0.55 11.96
C ASN A 353 44.28 0.64 11.00
N THR A 354 45.37 1.13 10.40
CA THR A 354 45.35 2.38 9.63
C THR A 354 45.37 2.10 8.13
N LEU A 355 44.30 2.52 7.47
CA LEU A 355 44.13 2.54 6.02
C LEU A 355 44.59 3.89 5.47
N ASN A 356 45.58 3.87 4.57
CA ASN A 356 45.97 5.03 3.80
C ASN A 356 45.18 5.05 2.48
N MET A 357 44.44 6.12 2.27
CA MET A 357 43.56 6.36 1.13
C MET A 357 44.21 7.41 0.23
N HIS A 358 44.55 7.05 -1.00
CA HIS A 358 45.22 7.91 -1.97
C HIS A 358 44.23 8.54 -2.93
N PHE A 359 44.32 9.85 -3.11
CA PHE A 359 43.42 10.61 -3.97
C PHE A 359 44.18 11.41 -5.02
N TYR A 360 43.55 11.58 -6.17
CA TYR A 360 43.92 12.56 -7.18
C TYR A 360 42.88 13.67 -7.28
N HIS A 361 43.33 14.88 -7.61
CA HIS A 361 42.47 15.99 -8.03
C HIS A 361 43.20 16.80 -9.09
N GLY A 362 42.90 16.51 -10.37
CA GLY A 362 43.69 16.99 -11.50
C GLY A 362 45.13 16.47 -11.45
N SER A 363 46.12 17.37 -11.38
CA SER A 363 47.54 17.00 -11.28
C SER A 363 48.06 16.86 -9.85
N ARG A 364 47.22 17.07 -8.83
CA ARG A 364 47.61 17.01 -7.42
C ARG A 364 47.24 15.66 -6.84
N ASP A 365 48.15 15.07 -6.10
CA ASP A 365 47.91 13.91 -5.25
C ASP A 365 47.92 14.29 -3.76
N PHE A 366 47.14 13.58 -2.97
CA PHE A 366 47.16 13.67 -1.52
C PHE A 366 46.67 12.35 -0.92
N SER A 367 46.77 12.21 0.39
CA SER A 367 46.28 11.03 1.08
C SER A 367 45.53 11.40 2.34
N TYR A 368 44.74 10.45 2.82
CA TYR A 368 44.21 10.46 4.17
C TYR A 368 44.56 9.14 4.83
N ARG A 369 44.85 9.18 6.13
CA ARG A 369 45.05 8.02 6.99
C ARG A 369 43.83 7.89 7.89
N LEU A 370 43.04 6.85 7.65
CA LEU A 370 41.90 6.46 8.45
C LEU A 370 42.29 5.30 9.36
N ASN A 371 42.27 5.54 10.67
CA ASN A 371 42.44 4.48 11.65
C ASN A 371 41.07 3.85 11.95
N LEU A 372 40.83 2.62 11.49
CA LEU A 372 39.52 1.94 11.59
C LEU A 372 39.11 1.63 13.04
N ALA A 373 40.07 1.44 13.94
CA ALA A 373 39.80 1.13 15.35
C ALA A 373 39.40 2.38 16.16
N SER A 374 40.16 3.47 16.03
CA SER A 374 39.89 4.74 16.72
C SER A 374 38.96 5.68 15.95
N LYS A 375 38.65 5.33 14.69
CA LYS A 375 37.86 6.09 13.73
C LYS A 375 38.40 7.50 13.47
N LYS A 376 39.70 7.70 13.66
CA LYS A 376 40.39 8.99 13.44
C LYS A 376 40.86 9.12 12.00
N VAL A 377 40.75 10.32 11.44
CA VAL A 377 41.22 10.67 10.10
C VAL A 377 42.28 11.76 10.22
N THR A 378 43.38 11.58 9.48
CA THR A 378 44.44 12.59 9.33
C THR A 378 44.80 12.71 7.86
N ARG A 379 45.08 13.92 7.38
CA ARG A 379 45.53 14.16 6.01
C ARG A 379 47.04 14.04 5.90
#